data_AF-A0A940J014-F1
#
_entry.id   AF-A0A940J014-F1
#
_cell.length_a   1.000
_cell.length_b   1.000
_cell.length_c   1.000
_cell.angle_alpha   90.00
_cell.angle_beta   90.00
_cell.angle_gamma   90.00
#
_symmetry.space_group_name_H-M   'P 1'
#
loop_
_entity.id
_entity.type
_entity.pdbx_description
1 polymer ?
#
loop_
_entity_poly.entity_id
_entity_poly.type
_entity_poly.pdbx_seq_one_letter_code
_entity_poly.pdbx_strand_id
1 'polypeptide(L)' 'MKSTTKRTQKDYSLAFKLSVVEQVEKGEMTYKQAQDKYGIQG' A
#
# COMPACT_ATOMS: atom_id res chain seq x y z
N MET A 1 -21.33 -10.35 6.57
CA MET A 1 -20.96 -9.27 5.63
C MET A 1 -19.50 -8.95 5.85
N LYS A 2 -18.61 -9.18 4.89
CA LYS A 2 -17.21 -8.70 5.01
C LYS A 2 -17.27 -7.18 4.85
N SER A 3 -17.11 -6.46 5.95
CA SER A 3 -16.93 -5.01 5.92
C SER A 3 -15.72 -4.71 5.05
N THR A 4 -15.95 -4.20 3.84
CA THR A 4 -14.89 -3.63 3.02
C THR A 4 -14.47 -2.33 3.69
N THR A 5 -13.63 -2.43 4.71
CA THR A 5 -13.07 -1.27 5.41
C THR A 5 -12.25 -0.50 4.39
N LYS A 6 -12.82 0.60 3.89
CA LYS A 6 -12.13 1.51 2.97
C LYS A 6 -10.90 2.04 3.71
N ARG A 7 -9.71 1.63 3.28
CA ARG A 7 -8.45 2.11 3.85
C ARG A 7 -8.08 3.41 3.16
N THR A 8 -7.91 4.45 3.94
CA THR A 8 -7.38 5.74 3.53
C THR A 8 -5.89 5.79 3.81
N GLN A 9 -5.16 6.75 3.25
CA GLN A 9 -3.73 6.92 3.53
C GLN A 9 -3.40 7.08 5.03
N LYS A 10 -4.37 7.47 5.87
CA LYS A 10 -4.22 7.59 7.33
C LYS A 10 -4.24 6.23 8.04
N ASP A 11 -4.78 5.20 7.40
CA ASP A 11 -4.92 3.86 7.99
C ASP A 11 -3.65 3.00 7.84
N TYR A 12 -2.62 3.55 7.21
CA TYR A 12 -1.32 2.93 7.08
C TYR A 12 -0.32 3.58 8.04
N SER A 13 0.28 2.74 8.89
CA SER A 13 1.37 3.17 9.75
C SER A 13 2.56 3.67 8.92
N LEU A 14 3.40 4.51 9.51
CA LEU A 14 4.62 4.99 8.86
C LEU A 14 5.51 3.81 8.43
N ALA A 15 5.66 2.79 9.30
CA ALA A 15 6.43 1.59 9.01
C ALA A 15 5.92 0.85 7.76
N PHE A 16 4.60 0.74 7.59
CA PHE A 16 4.02 0.14 6.39
C PHE A 16 4.34 0.96 5.13
N LYS A 17 4.24 2.29 5.21
CA LYS A 17 4.56 3.15 4.06
C LYS A 17 6.01 2.99 3.63
N LEU A 18 6.93 2.92 4.60
CA LEU A 18 8.36 2.72 4.33
C LEU A 18 8.63 1.35 3.70
N SER A 19 7.98 0.27 4.17
CA SER A 19 8.18 -1.06 3.58
C SER A 19 7.65 -1.17 2.15
N VAL A 20 6.59 -0.43 1.81
CA VAL A 20 6.09 -0.36 0.43
C VAL A 20 7.09 0.39 -0.46
N VAL A 21 7.66 1.50 0.00
CA VAL A 21 8.68 2.25 -0.74
C VAL A 21 9.92 1.39 -0.98
N GLU A 22 10.41 0.69 0.05
CA GLU A 22 11.57 -0.20 -0.06
C GLU A 22 11.35 -1.31 -1.11
N GLN A 23 10.18 -1.94 -1.14
CA GLN A 23 9.84 -2.96 -2.15
C GLN A 23 9.83 -2.37 -3.58
N VAL A 24 9.38 -1.13 -3.73
CA VAL A 24 9.37 -0.45 -5.03
C VAL A 24 10.78 -0.07 -5.47
N GLU A 25 11.60 0.45 -4.57
CA GLU A 25 13.00 0.83 -4.84
C GLU A 25 13.88 -0.38 -5.17
N LYS A 26 13.61 -1.53 -4.55
CA LYS A 26 14.27 -2.81 -4.89
C LYS A 26 13.80 -3.41 -6.22
N GLY A 27 12.73 -2.88 -6.81
CA GLY A 27 12.14 -3.42 -8.04
C GLY A 27 11.32 -4.70 -7.83
N GLU A 28 10.96 -5.04 -6.59
CA GLU A 28 10.12 -6.20 -6.28
C GLU A 28 8.67 -6.01 -6.77
N MET A 29 8.22 -4.75 -6.81
CA MET A 29 6.95 -4.37 -7.42
C MET A 29 6.98 -2.93 -7.92
N THR A 30 6.13 -2.63 -8.89
CA THR A 30 5.88 -1.25 -9.32
C THR A 30 4.91 -0.54 -8.38
N TYR A 31 4.91 0.79 -8.40
CA TYR A 31 3.94 1.56 -7.61
C TYR A 31 2.48 1.18 -7.93
N LYS A 32 2.15 0.88 -9.20
CA LYS A 32 0.81 0.44 -9.61
C LYS A 32 0.40 -0.89 -8.98
N GLN A 33 1.32 -1.85 -8.97
CA GLN A 33 1.09 -3.14 -8.32
C GLN A 33 0.91 -2.98 -6.80
N ALA A 34 1.67 -2.09 -6.17
CA ALA A 34 1.49 -1.77 -4.75
C ALA A 34 0.11 -1.17 -4.47
N GLN A 35 -0.40 -0.31 -5.36
CA GLN A 35 -1.74 0.27 -5.26
C GLN A 35 -2.84 -0.79 -5.27
N ASP A 36 -2.81 -1.69 -6.26
CA ASP A 36 -3.79 -2.78 -6.37
C ASP A 36 -3.70 -3.76 -5.19
N LYS A 37 -2.47 -4.14 -4.82
CA LYS A 37 -2.21 -5.13 -3.76
C LYS A 37 -2.62 -4.63 -2.38
N TYR A 38 -2.35 -3.36 -2.09
CA TYR A 38 -2.57 -2.80 -0.75
C TYR A 38 -3.81 -1.92 -0.66
N GLY A 39 -4.48 -1.61 -1.78
CA GLY A 39 -5.62 -0.70 -1.82
C GLY A 39 -5.21 0.76 -1.60
N ILE A 40 -3.98 1.13 -1.94
CA ILE A 40 -3.48 2.50 -1.80
C ILE A 40 -4.09 3.35 -2.91
N GLN A 41 -4.87 4.37 -2.56
CA GLN A 41 -5.34 5.38 -3.50
C GLN A 41 -4.26 6.45 -3.70
N GLY A 42 -3.82 6.65 -4.94
CA GLY A 42 -2.82 7.65 -5.36
C GLY A 42 -2.70 7.76 -6.87
#